data_AF-E7DDG7-F1
#
_entry.id   AF-E7DDG7-F1
#
_cell.length_a   1.000
_cell.length_b   1.000
_cell.length_c   1.000
_cell.angle_alpha   90.00
_cell.angle_beta   90.00
_cell.angle_gamma   90.00
#
_symmetry.space_group_name_H-M   'P 1'
#
loop_
_entity.id
_entity.type
_entity.pdbx_description
1 polymer ?
#
loop_
_entity_poly.entity_id
_entity_poly.type
_entity_poly.pdbx_seq_one_letter_code
_entity_poly.pdbx_strand_id
1 'polypeptide(L)'
;MRIGQLNRTLNQLLEQENSRGAAILTACNPGAQICSRAFNDAVQETLLRDLQKQDLHWWPAVNLDPKGKWPDESSLLVLDISLQQARWQARLFKQLAFVYIPTNGKPQLHHVQQRLPVANQADLNSPASF
;
A
#
# COMPACT_ATOMS: atom_id res chain seq x y z
N MET A 1 -5.57 -13.98 -6.65
CA MET A 1 -6.45 -13.16 -5.78
C MET A 1 -7.38 -12.32 -6.66
N ARG A 2 -8.64 -12.08 -6.26
CA ARG A 2 -9.58 -11.18 -6.97
C ARG A 2 -10.22 -10.20 -5.98
N ILE A 3 -10.35 -8.94 -6.37
CA ILE A 3 -10.98 -7.90 -5.53
C ILE A 3 -12.45 -8.26 -5.28
N GLY A 4 -12.90 -8.11 -4.03
CA GLY A 4 -14.27 -8.38 -3.62
C GLY A 4 -14.62 -9.87 -3.51
N GLN A 5 -13.69 -10.79 -3.73
CA GLN A 5 -13.91 -12.24 -3.57
C GLN A 5 -13.07 -12.78 -2.41
N LEU A 6 -13.69 -13.55 -1.52
CA LEU A 6 -12.98 -14.21 -0.41
C LEU A 6 -11.84 -15.08 -0.98
N ASN A 7 -10.64 -14.87 -0.49
CA ASN A 7 -9.50 -15.74 -0.73
C ASN A 7 -9.27 -16.61 0.52
N ARG A 8 -9.76 -17.85 0.50
CA ARG A 8 -9.69 -18.76 1.66
C ARG A 8 -8.25 -19.03 2.12
N THR A 9 -7.33 -19.25 1.18
CA THR A 9 -5.92 -19.48 1.50
C THR A 9 -5.30 -18.29 2.22
N LEU A 10 -5.58 -17.07 1.73
CA LEU A 10 -5.08 -15.86 2.40
C LEU A 10 -5.76 -15.62 3.74
N ASN A 11 -7.05 -15.93 3.87
CA ASN A 11 -7.78 -15.84 5.14
C ASN A 11 -7.14 -16.73 6.21
N GLN A 12 -6.88 -18.00 5.86
CA GLN A 12 -6.24 -18.97 6.74
C GLN A 12 -4.84 -18.51 7.16
N LEU A 13 -4.06 -17.98 6.22
CA LEU A 13 -2.75 -17.41 6.52
C LEU A 13 -2.84 -16.24 7.52
N LEU A 14 -3.78 -15.31 7.33
CA LEU A 14 -3.97 -14.19 8.24
C LEU A 14 -4.41 -14.63 9.64
N GLU A 15 -5.27 -15.65 9.73
CA GLU A 15 -5.72 -16.24 10.99
C GLU A 15 -4.56 -16.94 11.73
N GLN A 16 -3.75 -17.74 11.00
CA GLN A 16 -2.61 -18.45 11.56
C GLN A 16 -1.54 -17.51 12.12
N GLU A 17 -1.30 -16.39 11.44
CA GLU A 17 -0.32 -15.38 11.83
C GLU A 17 -0.87 -14.35 12.85
N ASN A 18 -2.14 -14.49 13.29
CA ASN A 18 -2.86 -13.51 14.12
C ASN A 18 -2.68 -12.06 13.59
N SER A 19 -2.75 -11.92 12.27
CA SER A 19 -2.35 -10.73 11.54
C SER A 19 -3.42 -9.63 11.60
N ARG A 20 -3.01 -8.37 11.67
CA ARG A 20 -3.94 -7.22 11.54
C ARG A 20 -4.60 -7.13 10.16
N GLY A 21 -4.02 -7.78 9.16
CA GLY A 21 -4.44 -7.77 7.77
C GLY A 21 -3.25 -7.84 6.83
N ALA A 22 -3.53 -7.77 5.53
CA ALA A 22 -2.51 -7.70 4.49
C ALA A 22 -2.77 -6.56 3.51
N ALA A 23 -1.74 -6.18 2.77
CA ALA A 23 -1.86 -5.23 1.67
C ALA A 23 -1.08 -5.70 0.45
N ILE A 24 -1.60 -5.42 -0.75
CA ILE A 24 -0.78 -5.39 -1.96
C ILE A 24 -0.30 -3.96 -2.17
N LEU A 25 1.01 -3.77 -2.12
CA LEU A 25 1.67 -2.48 -2.29
C LEU A 25 2.61 -2.52 -3.50
N THR A 26 2.70 -1.42 -4.22
CA THR A 26 3.66 -1.21 -5.30
C THR A 26 4.12 0.24 -5.28
N ALA A 27 5.34 0.48 -5.73
CA ALA A 27 5.85 1.82 -6.01
C ALA A 27 5.88 2.14 -7.51
N CYS A 28 5.54 1.17 -8.36
CA CYS A 28 5.53 1.34 -9.81
C CYS A 28 4.52 2.40 -10.24
N ASN A 29 4.84 3.09 -11.34
CA ASN A 29 3.96 4.06 -12.00
C ASN A 29 3.32 5.08 -11.04
N PRO A 30 4.12 5.80 -10.22
CA PRO A 30 3.62 6.73 -9.21
C PRO A 30 2.72 7.79 -9.84
N GLY A 31 1.59 8.07 -9.20
CA GLY A 31 0.58 8.98 -9.72
C GLY A 31 -0.13 8.48 -10.98
N ALA A 32 -0.11 7.16 -11.24
CA ALA A 32 -0.60 6.52 -12.47
C ALA A 32 0.07 7.05 -13.75
N GLN A 33 1.36 7.41 -13.64
CA GLN A 33 2.17 7.81 -14.78
C GLN A 33 3.00 6.61 -15.25
N ILE A 34 2.96 6.29 -16.55
CA ILE A 34 3.80 5.23 -17.11
C ILE A 34 5.26 5.66 -17.00
N CYS A 35 6.03 4.93 -16.19
CA CYS A 35 7.46 5.14 -16.02
C CYS A 35 8.28 4.03 -16.72
N SER A 36 9.57 4.27 -16.88
CA SER A 36 10.48 3.24 -17.40
C SER A 36 10.62 2.08 -16.40
N ARG A 37 10.94 0.89 -16.92
CA ARG A 37 11.20 -0.30 -16.07
C ARG A 37 12.28 -0.03 -15.02
N ALA A 38 13.41 0.55 -15.43
CA ALA A 38 14.52 0.86 -14.53
C ALA A 38 14.11 1.83 -13.40
N PHE A 39 13.26 2.82 -13.70
CA PHE A 39 12.72 3.71 -12.67
C PHE A 39 11.82 2.95 -11.70
N ASN A 40 10.88 2.15 -12.22
CA ASN A 40 9.96 1.34 -11.43
C ASN A 40 10.71 0.37 -10.51
N ASP A 41 11.76 -0.29 -11.01
CA ASP A 41 12.58 -1.21 -10.23
C ASP A 41 13.29 -0.49 -9.06
N ALA A 42 13.85 0.70 -9.31
CA ALA A 42 14.54 1.49 -8.29
C ALA A 42 13.60 1.99 -7.17
N VAL A 43 12.40 2.46 -7.51
CA VAL A 43 11.42 2.90 -6.49
C VAL A 43 10.78 1.71 -5.77
N GLN A 44 10.59 0.58 -6.44
CA GLN A 44 10.11 -0.66 -5.83
C GLN A 44 11.12 -1.21 -4.82
N GLU A 45 12.42 -1.12 -5.10
CA GLU A 45 13.47 -1.48 -4.14
C GLU A 45 13.45 -0.57 -2.90
N THR A 46 13.13 0.71 -3.07
CA THR A 46 12.98 1.66 -1.97
C THR A 46 11.80 1.28 -1.07
N LEU A 47 10.65 0.90 -1.64
CA LEU A 47 9.50 0.36 -0.89
C LEU A 47 9.89 -0.88 -0.10
N LEU A 48 10.63 -1.82 -0.71
CA LEU A 48 11.09 -3.03 -0.03
C LEU A 48 11.96 -2.70 1.19
N ARG A 49 12.92 -1.78 1.03
CA ARG A 49 13.80 -1.33 2.14
C ARG A 49 13.01 -0.65 3.25
N ASP A 50 11.99 0.14 2.91
CA ASP A 50 11.15 0.81 3.91
C ASP A 50 10.28 -0.17 4.70
N LEU A 51 9.78 -1.24 4.06
CA LEU A 51 9.06 -2.32 4.74
C LEU A 51 9.98 -3.13 5.66
N GLN A 52 11.22 -3.42 5.21
CA GLN A 52 12.22 -4.10 6.03
C GLN A 52 12.55 -3.33 7.33
N LYS A 53 12.67 -2.00 7.25
CA LYS A 53 12.92 -1.16 8.44
C LYS A 53 11.76 -1.14 9.45
N GLN A 54 10.57 -1.56 9.03
CA GLN A 54 9.37 -1.66 9.88
C GLN A 54 9.15 -3.09 10.40
N ASP A 55 10.11 -4.00 10.17
CA ASP A 55 10.02 -5.43 10.52
C ASP A 55 8.76 -6.11 9.94
N LEU A 56 8.29 -5.65 8.77
CA LEU A 56 7.13 -6.21 8.09
C LEU A 56 7.54 -7.34 7.15
N HIS A 57 6.87 -8.48 7.26
CA HIS A 57 7.02 -9.60 6.34
C HIS A 57 6.29 -9.34 5.02
N TRP A 58 6.91 -9.76 3.91
CA TRP A 58 6.32 -9.64 2.59
C TRP A 58 6.63 -10.85 1.70
N TRP A 59 5.83 -11.03 0.64
CA TRP A 59 6.15 -11.89 -0.50
C TRP A 59 6.09 -11.10 -1.81
N PRO A 60 6.92 -11.46 -2.81
CA PRO A 60 6.77 -10.94 -4.16
C PRO A 60 5.37 -11.22 -4.71
N ALA A 61 4.78 -10.21 -5.35
CA ALA A 61 3.49 -10.30 -6.03
C ALA A 61 3.55 -9.59 -7.38
N VAL A 62 2.59 -9.87 -8.25
CA VAL A 62 2.48 -9.24 -9.57
C VAL A 62 1.05 -8.76 -9.78
N ASN A 63 0.90 -7.50 -10.17
CA ASN A 63 -0.35 -6.94 -10.65
C ASN A 63 -0.51 -7.30 -12.13
N LEU A 64 -1.53 -8.09 -12.44
CA LEU A 64 -1.84 -8.53 -13.79
C LEU A 64 -2.94 -7.64 -14.37
N ASP A 65 -2.79 -7.18 -15.61
CA ASP A 65 -3.89 -6.62 -16.40
C ASP A 65 -4.52 -7.72 -17.26
N PRO A 66 -5.73 -8.22 -16.95
CA PRO A 66 -6.39 -9.27 -17.71
C PRO A 66 -6.67 -8.89 -19.17
N LYS A 67 -6.65 -7.59 -19.50
CA LYS A 67 -6.87 -7.07 -20.86
C LYS A 67 -5.56 -6.79 -21.60
N GLY A 68 -4.40 -6.96 -20.96
CA GLY A 68 -3.07 -6.79 -21.54
C GLY A 68 -2.77 -5.39 -22.06
N LYS A 69 -3.49 -4.36 -21.59
CA LYS A 69 -3.26 -2.96 -21.99
C LYS A 69 -2.10 -2.35 -21.21
N TRP A 70 -1.82 -2.87 -20.03
CA TRP A 70 -0.72 -2.47 -19.17
C TRP A 70 0.28 -3.62 -19.00
N PRO A 71 1.58 -3.31 -18.88
CA PRO A 71 2.58 -4.33 -18.55
C PRO A 71 2.30 -4.89 -17.15
N ASP A 72 2.68 -6.14 -16.92
CA ASP A 72 2.68 -6.71 -15.58
C ASP A 72 3.61 -5.89 -14.67
N GLU A 73 3.09 -5.52 -13.50
CA GLU A 73 3.80 -4.66 -12.54
C GLU A 73 4.18 -5.43 -11.29
N SER A 74 5.45 -5.31 -10.88
CA SER A 74 5.94 -5.83 -9.60
C SER A 74 5.20 -5.18 -8.43
N SER A 75 4.86 -6.00 -7.45
CA SER A 75 4.20 -5.58 -6.21
C SER A 75 4.67 -6.48 -5.05
N LEU A 76 4.21 -6.16 -3.84
CA LEU A 76 4.50 -6.90 -2.61
C LEU A 76 3.19 -7.21 -1.89
N LEU A 77 3.00 -8.46 -1.50
CA LEU A 77 2.01 -8.84 -0.50
C LEU A 77 2.65 -8.66 0.88
N VAL A 78 2.21 -7.66 1.63
CA VAL A 78 2.72 -7.35 2.98
C VAL A 78 1.74 -7.86 4.02
N LEU A 79 2.22 -8.64 4.98
CA LEU A 79 1.43 -9.14 6.11
C LEU A 79 1.56 -8.27 7.36
N ASP A 80 0.63 -8.50 8.28
CA ASP A 80 0.53 -7.83 9.57
C ASP A 80 0.68 -6.31 9.45
N ILE A 81 0.01 -5.76 8.45
CA ILE A 81 -0.01 -4.33 8.21
C ILE A 81 -1.41 -3.81 8.48
N SER A 82 -1.51 -2.75 9.27
CA SER A 82 -2.80 -2.06 9.46
C SER A 82 -3.20 -1.30 8.20
N LEU A 83 -4.49 -1.08 8.01
CA LEU A 83 -5.00 -0.24 6.91
C LEU A 83 -4.37 1.16 6.88
N GLN A 84 -4.07 1.74 8.05
CA GLN A 84 -3.42 3.05 8.15
C GLN A 84 -1.97 3.02 7.68
N GLN A 85 -1.19 2.01 8.10
CA GLN A 85 0.19 1.82 7.64
C GLN A 85 0.24 1.55 6.13
N ALA A 86 -0.63 0.68 5.62
CA ALA A 86 -0.73 0.41 4.18
C ALA A 86 -1.04 1.69 3.39
N ARG A 87 -1.99 2.50 3.88
CA ARG A 87 -2.32 3.80 3.27
C ARG A 87 -1.15 4.77 3.34
N TRP A 88 -0.39 4.80 4.44
CA TRP A 88 0.80 5.63 4.57
C TRP A 88 1.86 5.26 3.53
N GLN A 89 2.17 3.97 3.38
CA GLN A 89 3.09 3.49 2.34
C GLN A 89 2.60 3.87 0.94
N ALA A 90 1.33 3.61 0.64
CA ALA A 90 0.74 3.98 -0.65
C ALA A 90 0.85 5.49 -0.94
N ARG A 91 0.71 6.35 0.08
CA ARG A 91 0.95 7.81 -0.05
C ARG A 91 2.41 8.14 -0.33
N LEU A 92 3.35 7.56 0.42
CA LEU A 92 4.79 7.80 0.23
C LEU A 92 5.22 7.51 -1.22
N PHE A 93 4.71 6.42 -1.79
CA PHE A 93 4.99 6.01 -3.17
C PHE A 93 3.98 6.54 -4.20
N LYS A 94 3.18 7.55 -3.84
CA LYS A 94 2.25 8.28 -4.72
C LYS A 94 1.26 7.38 -5.46
N GLN A 95 0.89 6.25 -4.87
CA GLN A 95 -0.14 5.38 -5.43
C GLN A 95 -1.50 6.06 -5.30
N LEU A 96 -2.37 5.89 -6.30
CA LEU A 96 -3.74 6.41 -6.25
C LEU A 96 -4.69 5.46 -5.51
N ALA A 97 -4.35 4.18 -5.46
CA ALA A 97 -5.07 3.17 -4.73
C ALA A 97 -4.13 2.02 -4.32
N PHE A 98 -4.56 1.22 -3.35
CA PHE A 98 -3.90 -0.02 -2.98
C PHE A 98 -4.96 -1.07 -2.62
N VAL A 99 -4.59 -2.35 -2.64
CA VAL A 99 -5.49 -3.41 -2.19
C VAL A 99 -5.19 -3.72 -0.73
N TYR A 100 -6.21 -3.66 0.13
CA TYR A 100 -6.14 -4.14 1.50
C TYR A 100 -6.95 -5.42 1.65
N ILE A 101 -6.47 -6.34 2.46
CA ILE A 101 -7.17 -7.57 2.81
C ILE A 101 -7.35 -7.58 4.33
N PRO A 102 -8.56 -7.28 4.83
CA PRO A 102 -8.84 -7.42 6.25
C PRO A 102 -8.88 -8.89 6.65
N THR A 103 -8.97 -9.14 7.95
CA THR A 103 -9.00 -10.48 8.55
C THR A 103 -10.17 -11.37 8.13
N ASN A 104 -11.12 -10.86 7.34
CA ASN A 104 -12.15 -11.66 6.69
C ASN A 104 -11.72 -12.22 5.31
N GLY A 105 -10.46 -11.99 4.91
CA GLY A 105 -9.87 -12.54 3.70
C GLY A 105 -10.45 -12.01 2.38
N LYS A 106 -11.27 -10.95 2.42
CA LYS A 106 -11.92 -10.35 1.24
C LYS A 106 -11.15 -9.09 0.80
N PRO A 107 -10.38 -9.14 -0.30
CA PRO A 107 -9.59 -8.00 -0.76
C PRO A 107 -10.46 -6.83 -1.19
N GLN A 108 -10.04 -5.62 -0.83
CA GLN A 108 -10.75 -4.37 -1.06
C GLN A 108 -9.81 -3.35 -1.68
N LEU A 109 -10.29 -2.63 -2.69
CA LEU A 109 -9.55 -1.50 -3.26
C LEU A 109 -9.79 -0.26 -2.39
N HIS A 110 -8.72 0.34 -1.89
CA HIS A 110 -8.77 1.59 -1.13
C HIS A 110 -8.11 2.71 -1.92
N HIS A 111 -8.85 3.80 -2.13
CA HIS A 111 -8.29 5.01 -2.69
C HIS A 111 -7.39 5.72 -1.68
N VAL A 112 -6.27 6.22 -2.18
CA VAL A 112 -5.35 7.08 -1.43
C VAL A 112 -5.88 8.51 -1.52
N GLN A 113 -6.59 8.96 -0.48
CA GLN A 113 -7.01 10.35 -0.41
C GLN A 113 -5.75 11.25 -0.35
N GLN A 114 -5.63 12.15 -1.33
CA GLN A 114 -4.50 13.08 -1.48
C GLN A 114 -4.54 14.28 -0.53
N ARG A 115 -5.58 14.46 0.28
CA ARG A 115 -5.56 15.47 1.34
C ARG A 115 -4.57 15.04 2.43
N LEU A 116 -3.44 15.74 2.48
CA LEU A 116 -2.65 15.86 3.70
C LEU A 116 -3.58 16.35 4.83
N PRO A 117 -3.44 15.86 6.07
CA PRO A 117 -4.01 16.58 7.19
C PRO A 117 -3.43 18.00 7.13
N VAL A 118 -4.30 18.99 6.97
CA VAL A 118 -3.92 20.39 7.14
C VAL A 118 -3.37 20.47 8.56
N ALA A 119 -2.08 20.78 8.70
CA ALA A 119 -1.53 21.14 10.01
C ALA A 119 -2.42 22.27 10.56
N ASN A 120 -2.98 22.06 11.74
CA ASN A 120 -3.88 23.01 12.38
C ASN A 120 -3.19 24.39 12.39
N GLN A 121 -3.68 25.36 11.61
CA GLN A 121 -3.23 26.76 11.65
C GLN A 121 -3.73 27.48 12.91
N ALA A 122 -4.09 26.74 13.97
CA ALA A 122 -4.66 27.28 15.20
C ALA A 122 -3.61 27.67 16.26
N ASP A 123 -2.35 27.24 16.14
CA ASP A 123 -1.34 27.45 17.20
C ASP A 123 -0.30 28.56 16.90
N LEU A 124 -0.46 29.35 15.82
CA LEU A 124 0.47 30.44 15.47
C LEU A 124 -0.05 31.86 15.76
N ASN A 125 -1.25 32.01 16.32
CA ASN A 125 -1.85 33.32 16.65
C ASN A 125 -2.12 33.52 18.14
N SER A 126 -1.23 33.04 19.01
CA SER A 126 -1.19 33.49 20.41
C SER A 126 -0.28 34.72 20.50
N PRO A 127 -0.79 35.92 20.82
CA PRO A 127 0.09 37.03 21.17
C PRO A 127 0.79 36.68 22.48
N ALA A 128 2.12 36.67 22.45
CA ALA A 128 2.94 36.60 23.66
C ALA A 128 2.50 37.72 24.61
N SER A 129 1.97 37.35 25.77
CA SER A 129 1.75 38.27 26.87
C SER A 129 2.99 38.24 27.75
N PHE A 130 3.75 39.34 27.73
CA PHE A 130 4.57 39.83 28.85
C PHE A 130 4.55 41.36 28.80
#